data_AF-A0A7W8J524-F1
#
_entry.id   AF-A0A7W8J524-F1
#
_cell.length_a   1.000
_cell.length_b   1.000
_cell.length_c   1.000
_cell.angle_alpha   90.00
_cell.angle_beta   90.00
_cell.angle_gamma   90.00
#
_symmetry.space_group_name_H-M   'P 1'
#
loop_
_entity.id
_entity.type
_entity.pdbx_description
1 polymer ?
#
loop_
_entity_poly.entity_id
_entity_poly.type
_entity_poly.pdbx_seq_one_letter_code
_entity_poly.pdbx_strand_id
1 'polypeptide(L)'
;MKIKSYRFELSCALWLACGIVSAAQDAASKAASAPGTVTPIALPTITAAQTSARKASYSITVPGSGDWTDAGFAVAAGETVSYGATGQLTLWDARASAPAGVARGWKDLLRQFPLDSANAGALIGRIGSADAAVPFAIGGQLEQTVPAGGELFLAANVPKEVGAQGSYKVSLKITAAKPVSQTTVSQATALFTPALLDGVPQRVGDAQGNPGDMVNFCIVGTKDAVEKAFTAAGWVQVDRTNNAAVLNGLMATLSKKTYTAVPMSTLYLFGRPQDMSYARGDAITVAFVRHHLRVWDTGRTAGGLPVWVGSSTHDEGLEKDQRNNGITHHIDPEVDKERDFIQSSFAAAGVLDAAAYITPKDPLHEAKTATGGTFNSDGNVVAMVLHH
;
A
#
# COMPACT_ATOMS: atom_id res chain seq x y z
N MET A 1 21.60 -63.66 14.78
CA MET A 1 21.50 -62.19 14.90
C MET A 1 20.86 -61.69 13.60
N LYS A 2 19.65 -61.12 13.49
CA LYS A 2 18.87 -60.20 14.38
C LYS A 2 19.78 -59.03 14.84
N ILE A 3 19.51 -57.74 14.67
CA ILE A 3 18.30 -56.91 14.42
C ILE A 3 18.84 -55.51 13.94
N LYS A 4 18.23 -54.62 13.14
CA LYS A 4 16.87 -54.40 12.57
C LYS A 4 17.01 -53.63 11.22
N SER A 5 15.90 -53.37 10.52
CA SER A 5 15.74 -52.19 9.63
C SER A 5 14.89 -51.14 10.36
N TYR A 6 15.15 -49.83 10.15
CA TYR A 6 14.32 -48.74 10.69
C TYR A 6 13.56 -48.05 9.57
N ARG A 7 12.23 -48.24 9.57
CA ARG A 7 11.29 -47.38 8.84
C ARG A 7 11.23 -46.02 9.53
N PHE A 8 11.29 -44.95 8.74
CA PHE A 8 10.79 -43.64 9.15
C PHE A 8 9.36 -43.50 8.64
N GLU A 9 8.39 -43.45 9.55
CA GLU A 9 7.00 -43.14 9.24
C GLU A 9 6.53 -41.92 10.05
N LEU A 10 5.75 -41.07 9.38
CA LEU A 10 4.87 -40.02 9.89
C LEU A 10 5.45 -38.92 10.81
N SER A 11 5.52 -37.71 10.23
CA SER A 11 4.85 -36.51 10.79
C SER A 11 4.56 -35.49 9.68
N CYS A 12 3.64 -35.83 8.76
CA CYS A 12 3.23 -34.95 7.64
C CYS A 12 1.85 -34.28 7.87
N ALA A 13 1.30 -34.36 9.10
CA ALA A 13 -0.10 -34.03 9.36
C ALA A 13 -0.38 -32.57 9.79
N LEU A 14 0.65 -31.78 10.12
CA LEU A 14 0.44 -30.43 10.69
C LEU A 14 0.49 -29.26 9.69
N TRP A 15 0.99 -29.47 8.47
CA TRP A 15 1.11 -28.40 7.46
C TRP A 15 -0.12 -28.25 6.57
N LEU A 16 -0.92 -29.29 6.35
CA LEU A 16 -2.13 -29.18 5.52
C LEU A 16 -3.21 -28.29 6.14
N ALA A 17 -3.38 -28.30 7.47
CA ALA A 17 -4.42 -27.51 8.13
C ALA A 17 -4.28 -25.99 7.93
N CYS A 18 -3.06 -25.47 7.85
CA CYS A 18 -2.83 -24.03 7.65
C CYS A 18 -3.04 -23.61 6.18
N GLY A 19 -2.55 -24.41 5.23
CA GLY A 19 -2.71 -24.13 3.79
C GLY A 19 -4.15 -24.20 3.31
N ILE A 20 -4.98 -25.07 3.89
CA ILE A 20 -6.40 -25.20 3.52
C ILE A 20 -7.22 -23.97 3.95
N VAL A 21 -6.88 -23.33 5.07
CA VAL A 21 -7.59 -22.12 5.53
C VAL A 21 -7.29 -20.91 4.62
N SER A 22 -6.02 -20.71 4.24
CA SER A 22 -5.63 -19.63 3.31
C SER A 22 -6.32 -19.78 1.95
N ALA A 23 -6.24 -20.97 1.35
CA ALA A 23 -6.85 -21.23 0.05
C ALA A 23 -8.40 -21.16 0.08
N ALA A 24 -9.04 -21.44 1.22
CA ALA A 24 -10.48 -21.29 1.38
C ALA A 24 -10.93 -19.82 1.49
N GLN A 25 -10.08 -18.92 2.00
CA GLN A 25 -10.35 -17.48 1.98
C GLN A 25 -10.13 -16.90 0.57
N ASP A 26 -9.08 -17.31 -0.14
CA ASP A 26 -8.80 -16.91 -1.54
C ASP A 26 -9.84 -17.46 -2.54
N ALA A 27 -10.48 -18.59 -2.26
CA ALA A 27 -11.55 -19.15 -3.10
C ALA A 27 -12.93 -18.49 -2.84
N ALA A 28 -13.14 -17.92 -1.65
CA ALA A 28 -14.42 -17.29 -1.28
C ALA A 28 -14.58 -15.87 -1.84
N SER A 29 -13.48 -15.17 -2.13
CA SER A 29 -13.48 -13.80 -2.69
C SER A 29 -13.93 -13.71 -4.15
N LYS A 30 -14.03 -14.84 -4.88
CA LYS A 30 -14.35 -14.86 -6.32
C LYS A 30 -15.84 -15.08 -6.64
N ALA A 31 -16.70 -15.17 -5.62
CA ALA A 31 -18.15 -15.17 -5.82
C ALA A 31 -18.64 -13.72 -5.96
N ALA A 32 -19.24 -13.38 -7.12
CA ALA A 32 -19.83 -12.07 -7.34
C ALA A 32 -20.83 -11.73 -6.23
N SER A 33 -20.61 -10.59 -5.57
CA SER A 33 -21.49 -10.12 -4.49
C SER A 33 -22.87 -9.72 -5.04
N ALA A 34 -23.91 -9.85 -4.23
CA ALA A 34 -25.26 -9.51 -4.70
C ALA A 34 -25.36 -7.98 -4.98
N PRO A 35 -25.94 -7.56 -6.11
CA PRO A 35 -26.03 -6.14 -6.47
C PRO A 35 -26.68 -5.28 -5.38
N GLY A 36 -26.11 -4.11 -5.10
CA GLY A 36 -26.59 -3.20 -4.07
C GLY A 36 -26.29 -3.63 -2.62
N THR A 37 -25.40 -4.60 -2.38
CA THR A 37 -24.96 -4.97 -1.03
C THR A 37 -23.80 -4.12 -0.53
N VAL A 38 -23.64 -4.09 0.80
CA VAL A 38 -22.54 -3.44 1.52
C VAL A 38 -21.92 -4.46 2.46
N THR A 39 -20.62 -4.71 2.33
CA THR A 39 -19.87 -5.69 3.10
C THR A 39 -18.75 -4.98 3.87
N PRO A 40 -18.86 -4.80 5.20
CA PRO A 40 -17.83 -4.13 6.00
C PRO A 40 -16.47 -4.83 5.91
N ILE A 41 -15.39 -4.05 5.85
CA ILE A 41 -14.01 -4.54 5.87
C ILE A 41 -13.44 -4.32 7.27
N ALA A 42 -12.94 -5.38 7.89
CA ALA A 42 -12.30 -5.30 9.19
C ALA A 42 -10.93 -4.60 9.09
N LEU A 43 -10.76 -3.49 9.82
CA LEU A 43 -9.48 -2.78 9.91
C LEU A 43 -8.47 -3.55 10.78
N PRO A 44 -7.16 -3.44 10.51
CA PRO A 44 -6.13 -4.20 11.22
C PRO A 44 -6.05 -3.78 12.69
N THR A 45 -6.36 -4.72 13.57
CA THR A 45 -6.38 -4.56 15.04
C THR A 45 -5.67 -5.73 15.69
N ILE A 46 -5.10 -5.51 16.88
CA ILE A 46 -4.50 -6.60 17.67
C ILE A 46 -5.45 -6.99 18.80
N THR A 47 -5.53 -8.28 19.08
CA THR A 47 -6.42 -8.81 20.12
C THR A 47 -5.96 -8.42 21.52
N ALA A 48 -6.91 -8.36 22.47
CA ALA A 48 -6.62 -8.15 23.89
C ALA A 48 -5.64 -9.21 24.47
N ALA A 49 -5.66 -10.43 23.92
CA ALA A 49 -4.72 -11.49 24.27
C ALA A 49 -3.29 -11.18 23.81
N GLN A 50 -3.11 -10.69 22.57
CA GLN A 50 -1.80 -10.25 22.06
C GLN A 50 -1.25 -9.07 22.87
N THR A 51 -2.08 -8.09 23.24
CA THR A 51 -1.66 -6.96 24.10
C THR A 51 -1.25 -7.43 25.50
N SER A 52 -2.02 -8.35 26.10
CA SER A 52 -1.78 -8.86 27.47
C SER A 52 -0.58 -9.79 27.59
N ALA A 53 -0.22 -10.51 26.52
CA ALA A 53 0.97 -11.38 26.50
C ALA A 53 2.29 -10.63 26.25
N ARG A 54 2.21 -9.35 25.89
CA ARG A 54 3.35 -8.54 25.45
C ARG A 54 4.09 -7.90 26.63
N LYS A 55 5.42 -7.76 26.51
CA LYS A 55 6.26 -7.04 27.48
C LYS A 55 6.11 -5.53 27.28
N ALA A 56 6.39 -4.75 28.32
CA ALA A 56 6.46 -3.29 28.22
C ALA A 56 7.74 -2.78 27.52
N SER A 57 8.78 -3.63 27.43
CA SER A 57 10.05 -3.29 26.79
C SER A 57 10.73 -4.49 26.13
N TYR A 58 11.52 -4.20 25.09
CA TYR A 58 12.20 -5.17 24.25
C TYR A 58 13.63 -4.74 23.92
N SER A 59 14.47 -5.70 23.55
CA SER A 59 15.81 -5.49 23.00
C SER A 59 15.99 -6.42 21.79
N ILE A 60 16.13 -5.85 20.60
CA ILE A 60 16.19 -6.57 19.32
C ILE A 60 17.56 -6.33 18.68
N THR A 61 18.12 -7.34 18.02
CA THR A 61 19.31 -7.18 17.17
C THR A 61 18.87 -7.15 15.72
N VAL A 62 19.17 -6.07 15.00
CA VAL A 62 18.82 -5.87 13.59
C VAL A 62 20.10 -6.03 12.76
N PRO A 63 20.22 -7.06 11.90
CA PRO A 63 21.40 -7.28 11.08
C PRO A 63 21.46 -6.29 9.91
N GLY A 64 22.67 -6.05 9.39
CA GLY A 64 22.88 -5.25 8.19
C GLY A 64 22.45 -5.90 6.86
N SER A 65 21.67 -6.98 6.82
CA SER A 65 21.35 -7.66 5.56
C SER A 65 20.39 -6.88 4.66
N GLY A 66 19.60 -5.96 5.22
CA GLY A 66 18.50 -5.29 4.53
C GLY A 66 17.16 -6.02 4.64
N ASP A 67 17.13 -7.22 5.24
CA ASP A 67 15.89 -7.95 5.50
C ASP A 67 15.12 -7.38 6.70
N TRP A 68 13.79 -7.48 6.63
CA TRP A 68 12.90 -7.18 7.73
C TRP A 68 13.03 -8.22 8.85
N THR A 69 13.51 -7.78 10.00
CA THR A 69 13.56 -8.56 11.24
C THR A 69 12.25 -8.38 11.99
N ASP A 70 11.51 -9.47 12.21
CA ASP A 70 10.35 -9.50 13.09
C ASP A 70 10.76 -9.19 14.54
N ALA A 71 10.03 -8.29 15.20
CA ALA A 71 10.20 -7.96 16.61
C ALA A 71 9.66 -9.05 17.55
N GLY A 72 8.85 -9.99 17.04
CA GLY A 72 8.19 -11.04 17.80
C GLY A 72 7.00 -10.53 18.63
N PHE A 73 6.45 -9.37 18.26
CA PHE A 73 5.25 -8.82 18.89
C PHE A 73 4.51 -7.84 17.96
N ALA A 74 3.21 -7.67 18.24
CA ALA A 74 2.36 -6.70 17.57
C ALA A 74 2.11 -5.46 18.44
N VAL A 75 1.89 -4.32 17.78
CA VAL A 75 1.52 -3.02 18.36
C VAL A 75 0.07 -2.68 18.02
N ALA A 76 -0.63 -1.94 18.88
CA ALA A 76 -1.99 -1.45 18.63
C ALA A 76 -1.97 0.01 18.16
N ALA A 77 -2.93 0.36 17.30
CA ALA A 77 -3.16 1.75 16.91
C ALA A 77 -3.35 2.65 18.15
N GLY A 78 -2.74 3.83 18.13
CA GLY A 78 -2.75 4.79 19.23
C GLY A 78 -1.77 4.52 20.38
N GLU A 79 -1.08 3.37 20.40
CA GLU A 79 0.03 3.16 21.35
C GLU A 79 1.22 4.05 20.98
N THR A 80 2.08 4.38 21.95
CA THR A 80 3.33 5.10 21.68
C THR A 80 4.50 4.16 21.86
N VAL A 81 5.36 4.06 20.85
CA VAL A 81 6.60 3.28 20.89
C VAL A 81 7.79 4.24 20.90
N SER A 82 8.59 4.17 21.96
CA SER A 82 9.88 4.84 22.04
C SER A 82 10.98 3.85 21.62
N TYR A 83 11.78 4.22 20.64
CA TYR A 83 12.90 3.46 20.07
C TYR A 83 14.22 4.11 20.47
N GLY A 84 15.22 3.32 20.85
CA GLY A 84 16.61 3.75 21.00
C GLY A 84 17.53 2.74 20.35
N ALA A 85 18.45 3.19 19.49
CA ALA A 85 19.30 2.31 18.69
C ALA A 85 20.79 2.63 18.87
N THR A 86 21.60 1.58 18.96
CA THR A 86 23.07 1.66 19.07
C THR A 86 23.74 0.60 18.20
N GLY A 87 25.04 0.74 17.98
CA GLY A 87 25.82 -0.15 17.11
C GLY A 87 26.28 0.56 15.84
N GLN A 88 26.85 -0.22 14.91
CA GLN A 88 27.47 0.29 13.69
C GLN A 88 27.35 -0.74 12.58
N LEU A 89 27.09 -0.25 11.37
CA LEU A 89 27.23 -0.99 10.13
C LEU A 89 28.42 -0.49 9.32
N THR A 90 29.04 -1.39 8.57
CA THR A 90 29.94 -1.05 7.46
C THR A 90 29.17 -1.29 6.16
N LEU A 91 28.89 -0.22 5.43
CA LEU A 91 28.19 -0.29 4.15
C LEU A 91 29.08 -0.93 3.07
N TRP A 92 28.45 -1.39 1.99
CA TRP A 92 29.10 -1.99 0.82
C TRP A 92 30.22 -1.13 0.19
N ASP A 93 30.22 0.18 0.40
CA ASP A 93 31.25 1.12 -0.04
C ASP A 93 32.23 1.57 1.07
N ALA A 94 32.33 0.75 2.13
CA ALA A 94 33.16 0.92 3.32
C ALA A 94 32.83 2.12 4.22
N ARG A 95 31.72 2.86 3.97
CA ARG A 95 31.24 3.88 4.91
C ARG A 95 30.76 3.25 6.21
N ALA A 96 31.16 3.82 7.34
CA ALA A 96 30.57 3.53 8.64
C ALA A 96 29.20 4.21 8.77
N SER A 97 28.19 3.47 9.24
CA SER A 97 26.85 3.98 9.52
C SER A 97 26.46 3.67 10.96
N ALA A 98 26.13 4.72 11.72
CA ALA A 98 25.35 4.60 12.96
C ALA A 98 23.86 4.45 12.61
N PRO A 99 22.95 4.13 13.56
CA PRO A 99 21.52 3.95 13.26
C PRO A 99 20.81 5.15 12.64
N ALA A 100 21.34 6.38 12.76
CA ALA A 100 20.85 7.57 12.05
C ALA A 100 21.10 7.54 10.52
N GLY A 101 21.91 6.59 10.04
CA GLY A 101 22.34 6.48 8.66
C GLY A 101 23.39 7.51 8.25
N VAL A 102 23.88 7.38 7.02
CA VAL A 102 24.70 8.37 6.33
C VAL A 102 23.97 8.89 5.09
N ALA A 103 24.21 10.16 4.73
CA ALA A 103 23.59 10.78 3.55
C ALA A 103 23.88 9.96 2.28
N ARG A 104 22.88 9.83 1.40
CA ARG A 104 23.00 9.06 0.16
C ARG A 104 23.99 9.70 -0.81
N GLY A 105 24.86 8.88 -1.39
CA GLY A 105 25.75 9.26 -2.49
C GLY A 105 25.16 8.90 -3.85
N TRP A 106 25.80 9.36 -4.92
CA TRP A 106 25.39 9.04 -6.31
C TRP A 106 25.30 7.53 -6.60
N LYS A 107 26.11 6.72 -5.91
CA LYS A 107 26.11 5.26 -6.01
C LYS A 107 24.86 4.61 -5.40
N ASP A 108 24.26 5.27 -4.40
CA ASP A 108 23.06 4.79 -3.72
C ASP A 108 21.82 5.04 -4.60
N LEU A 109 21.82 6.12 -5.41
CA LEU A 109 20.75 6.43 -6.38
C LEU A 109 20.59 5.41 -7.52
N LEU A 110 21.51 4.44 -7.64
CA LEU A 110 21.49 3.37 -8.63
C LEU A 110 20.98 2.03 -8.03
N ARG A 111 20.43 2.04 -6.81
CA ARG A 111 19.97 0.86 -6.08
C ARG A 111 18.64 1.14 -5.39
N GLN A 112 17.83 0.10 -5.26
CA GLN A 112 16.57 0.14 -4.52
C GLN A 112 16.87 0.08 -3.03
N PHE A 113 16.21 0.91 -2.23
CA PHE A 113 16.27 0.88 -0.77
C PHE A 113 14.87 0.64 -0.22
N PRO A 114 14.73 -0.08 0.92
CA PRO A 114 13.42 -0.27 1.54
C PRO A 114 12.70 1.04 1.92
N LEU A 115 13.43 2.14 2.16
CA LEU A 115 12.85 3.47 2.35
C LEU A 115 13.72 4.56 1.69
N ASP A 116 13.30 5.05 0.52
CA ASP A 116 14.07 5.99 -0.30
C ASP A 116 14.27 7.38 0.33
N SER A 117 13.34 7.83 1.17
CA SER A 117 13.45 9.10 1.92
C SER A 117 14.45 9.04 3.07
N ALA A 118 14.90 7.86 3.49
CA ALA A 118 15.82 7.69 4.61
C ALA A 118 17.28 7.53 4.15
N ASN A 119 18.19 7.95 5.03
CA ASN A 119 19.64 7.79 4.87
C ASN A 119 20.05 6.32 4.64
N ALA A 120 21.17 6.12 3.95
CA ALA A 120 21.74 4.79 3.76
C ALA A 120 22.24 4.24 5.09
N GLY A 121 21.89 2.98 5.40
CA GLY A 121 22.20 2.33 6.67
C GLY A 121 21.38 2.81 7.87
N ALA A 122 20.42 3.71 7.70
CA ALA A 122 19.55 4.12 8.81
C ALA A 122 18.70 2.95 9.33
N LEU A 123 18.39 2.93 10.63
CA LEU A 123 17.36 2.05 11.17
C LEU A 123 15.99 2.54 10.70
N ILE A 124 15.19 1.61 10.17
CA ILE A 124 13.83 1.83 9.70
C ILE A 124 12.90 0.79 10.31
N GLY A 125 11.61 1.13 10.40
CA GLY A 125 10.54 0.23 10.86
C GLY A 125 9.43 0.13 9.83
N ARG A 126 8.62 -0.93 9.92
CA ARG A 126 7.28 -1.00 9.33
C ARG A 126 6.35 -1.76 10.27
N ILE A 127 5.05 -1.53 10.14
CA ILE A 127 4.02 -2.27 10.88
C ILE A 127 3.20 -3.08 9.86
N GLY A 128 3.05 -4.37 10.13
CA GLY A 128 2.52 -5.34 9.17
C GLY A 128 3.59 -5.86 8.20
N SER A 129 3.33 -7.06 7.68
CA SER A 129 4.22 -7.78 6.75
C SER A 129 3.89 -7.55 5.27
N ALA A 130 2.66 -7.13 4.96
CA ALA A 130 2.13 -6.91 3.61
C ALA A 130 2.89 -5.83 2.82
N ASP A 131 2.87 -5.93 1.50
CA ASP A 131 3.56 -4.99 0.59
C ASP A 131 2.96 -3.57 0.64
N ALA A 132 1.70 -3.46 1.02
CA ALA A 132 1.00 -2.21 1.26
C ALA A 132 1.51 -1.45 2.51
N ALA A 133 2.21 -2.12 3.44
CA ALA A 133 2.77 -1.50 4.65
C ALA A 133 3.76 -0.38 4.29
N VAL A 134 3.75 0.72 5.04
CA VAL A 134 4.57 1.90 4.78
C VAL A 134 5.77 1.93 5.74
N PRO A 135 7.02 1.85 5.25
CA PRO A 135 8.21 1.99 6.08
C PRO A 135 8.39 3.42 6.60
N PHE A 136 8.91 3.55 7.82
CA PHE A 136 9.22 4.83 8.47
C PHE A 136 10.66 4.84 9.00
N ALA A 137 11.25 6.05 9.05
CA ALA A 137 12.61 6.24 9.55
C ALA A 137 12.65 6.31 11.08
N ILE A 138 13.46 5.45 11.72
CA ILE A 138 13.65 5.43 13.17
C ILE A 138 14.94 6.17 13.57
N GLY A 139 16.02 5.95 12.83
CA GLY A 139 17.30 6.58 13.13
C GLY A 139 17.92 6.08 14.44
N GLY A 140 18.57 6.99 15.19
CA GLY A 140 19.17 6.70 16.50
C GLY A 140 18.17 6.66 17.65
N GLN A 141 17.12 7.48 17.59
CA GLN A 141 16.06 7.54 18.58
C GLN A 141 14.80 8.12 17.94
N LEU A 142 13.65 7.54 18.24
CA LEU A 142 12.34 8.01 17.80
C LEU A 142 11.32 7.78 18.92
N GLU A 143 10.33 8.65 19.04
CA GLU A 143 9.09 8.34 19.76
C GLU A 143 7.92 8.62 18.81
N GLN A 144 7.11 7.60 18.56
CA GLN A 144 6.03 7.67 17.56
C GLN A 144 4.77 6.99 18.08
N THR A 145 3.63 7.63 17.83
CA THR A 145 2.31 7.00 17.95
C THR A 145 2.09 6.04 16.79
N VAL A 146 1.71 4.81 17.12
CA VAL A 146 1.43 3.71 16.19
C VAL A 146 0.16 4.06 15.39
N PRO A 147 0.23 4.19 14.05
CA PRO A 147 -0.92 4.60 13.24
C PRO A 147 -1.95 3.46 13.10
N ALA A 148 -1.48 2.24 12.81
CA ALA A 148 -2.31 1.06 12.61
C ALA A 148 -1.82 -0.11 13.46
N GLY A 149 -2.72 -1.05 13.81
CA GLY A 149 -2.34 -2.24 14.55
C GLY A 149 -1.62 -3.28 13.67
N GLY A 150 -0.60 -3.96 14.19
CA GLY A 150 0.10 -5.01 13.44
C GLY A 150 1.43 -5.43 14.04
N GLU A 151 2.05 -6.46 13.47
CA GLU A 151 3.39 -6.94 13.82
C GLU A 151 4.46 -5.88 13.49
N LEU A 152 5.39 -5.64 14.40
CA LEU A 152 6.46 -4.66 14.19
C LEU A 152 7.67 -5.34 13.53
N PHE A 153 8.13 -4.78 12.41
CA PHE A 153 9.36 -5.21 11.74
C PHE A 153 10.38 -4.07 11.73
N LEU A 154 11.66 -4.43 11.87
CA LEU A 154 12.80 -3.52 11.85
C LEU A 154 13.82 -3.94 10.79
N ALA A 155 14.42 -2.99 10.09
CA ALA A 155 15.48 -3.27 9.11
C ALA A 155 16.57 -2.19 9.14
N ALA A 156 17.75 -2.53 8.62
CA ALA A 156 18.72 -1.53 8.17
C ALA A 156 18.34 -1.08 6.75
N ASN A 157 18.31 0.23 6.49
CA ASN A 157 17.98 0.78 5.18
C ASN A 157 19.16 0.63 4.20
N VAL A 158 19.34 -0.58 3.69
CA VAL A 158 20.38 -0.95 2.72
C VAL A 158 19.78 -1.80 1.60
N PRO A 159 20.34 -1.79 0.38
CA PRO A 159 19.85 -2.62 -0.72
C PRO A 159 20.16 -4.09 -0.44
N LYS A 160 19.17 -4.97 -0.62
CA LYS A 160 19.22 -6.39 -0.23
C LYS A 160 20.28 -7.18 -1.01
N GLU A 161 20.66 -6.70 -2.19
CA GLU A 161 21.62 -7.36 -3.09
C GLU A 161 23.06 -7.21 -2.61
N VAL A 162 23.35 -6.22 -1.75
CA VAL A 162 24.69 -5.92 -1.24
C VAL A 162 24.79 -5.92 0.28
N GLY A 163 23.71 -5.56 0.98
CA GLY A 163 23.66 -5.44 2.43
C GLY A 163 24.74 -4.52 3.02
N ALA A 164 25.07 -4.80 4.28
CA ALA A 164 26.12 -4.18 5.08
C ALA A 164 26.61 -5.16 6.16
N GLN A 165 27.86 -5.05 6.58
CA GLN A 165 28.39 -5.86 7.68
C GLN A 165 28.07 -5.22 9.04
N GLY A 166 27.75 -6.04 10.05
CA GLY A 166 27.45 -5.59 11.41
C GLY A 166 25.97 -5.72 11.78
N SER A 167 25.59 -5.07 12.89
CA SER A 167 24.21 -5.03 13.38
C SER A 167 23.96 -3.84 14.32
N TYR A 168 22.69 -3.50 14.49
CA TYR A 168 22.23 -2.57 15.52
C TYR A 168 21.56 -3.32 16.67
N LYS A 169 21.70 -2.79 17.89
CA LYS A 169 20.90 -3.17 19.06
C LYS A 169 19.86 -2.08 19.30
N VAL A 170 18.59 -2.47 19.26
CA VAL A 170 17.44 -1.58 19.38
C VAL A 170 16.70 -1.89 20.67
N SER A 171 16.64 -0.93 21.60
CA SER A 171 15.74 -0.95 22.74
C SER A 171 14.41 -0.32 22.37
N LEU A 172 13.31 -0.94 22.81
CA LEU A 172 11.96 -0.44 22.59
C LEU A 172 11.20 -0.39 23.91
N LYS A 173 10.38 0.64 24.08
CA LYS A 173 9.41 0.78 25.17
C LYS A 173 8.05 1.10 24.59
N ILE A 174 7.02 0.41 25.07
CA ILE A 174 5.64 0.60 24.59
C ILE A 174 4.81 1.23 25.71
N THR A 175 4.07 2.28 25.37
CA THR A 175 3.12 2.96 26.25
C THR A 175 1.71 2.78 25.69
N ALA A 176 0.78 2.37 26.54
CA ALA A 176 -0.59 2.05 26.14
C ALA A 176 -1.33 3.25 25.53
N ALA A 177 -2.20 2.96 24.57
CA ALA A 177 -3.05 3.95 23.92
C ALA A 177 -4.04 4.59 24.90
N LYS A 178 -4.48 5.82 24.60
CA LYS A 178 -5.73 6.34 25.16
C LYS A 178 -6.91 5.64 24.47
N PRO A 179 -8.04 5.37 25.16
CA PRO A 179 -9.19 4.74 24.54
C PRO A 179 -9.71 5.55 23.34
N VAL A 180 -9.88 4.89 22.19
CA VAL A 180 -10.54 5.48 21.00
C VAL A 180 -12.05 5.38 21.16
N SER A 181 -12.79 6.40 20.73
CA SER A 181 -14.25 6.46 20.88
C SER A 181 -14.95 5.53 19.89
N GLN A 182 -15.69 4.54 20.40
CA GLN A 182 -16.49 3.62 19.57
C GLN A 182 -17.57 4.35 18.74
N THR A 183 -18.03 5.52 19.21
CA THR A 183 -19.05 6.33 18.52
C THR A 183 -18.60 6.77 17.12
N THR A 184 -17.31 7.11 16.94
CA THR A 184 -16.76 7.55 15.66
C THR A 184 -16.85 6.45 14.60
N VAL A 185 -16.44 5.22 14.96
CA VAL A 185 -16.49 4.05 14.07
C VAL A 185 -17.92 3.71 13.66
N SER A 186 -18.90 3.80 14.58
CA SER A 186 -20.31 3.58 14.25
C SER A 186 -20.88 4.65 13.31
N GLN A 187 -20.50 5.92 13.49
CA GLN A 187 -20.92 7.00 12.58
C GLN A 187 -20.31 6.85 11.18
N ALA A 188 -19.02 6.53 11.09
CA ALA A 188 -18.35 6.27 9.81
C ALA A 188 -18.97 5.08 9.06
N THR A 189 -19.22 3.97 9.76
CA THR A 189 -19.84 2.77 9.16
C THR A 189 -21.25 3.07 8.61
N ALA A 190 -22.00 3.96 9.26
CA ALA A 190 -23.35 4.35 8.82
C ALA A 190 -23.36 5.16 7.51
N LEU A 191 -22.21 5.64 7.02
CA LEU A 191 -22.10 6.33 5.72
C LEU A 191 -22.12 5.36 4.55
N PHE A 192 -21.79 4.08 4.76
CA PHE A 192 -21.76 3.08 3.70
C PHE A 192 -23.16 2.65 3.28
N THR A 193 -23.63 3.25 2.20
CA THR A 193 -24.86 2.87 1.51
C THR A 193 -24.61 2.80 0.01
N PRO A 194 -25.36 2.00 -0.77
CA PRO A 194 -25.24 1.96 -2.23
C PRO A 194 -25.41 3.33 -2.90
N ALA A 195 -26.11 4.27 -2.23
CA ALA A 195 -26.29 5.64 -2.70
C ALA A 195 -24.98 6.45 -2.82
N LEU A 196 -23.90 6.04 -2.14
CA LEU A 196 -22.56 6.58 -2.39
C LEU A 196 -22.14 6.46 -3.86
N LEU A 197 -22.65 5.46 -4.59
CA LEU A 197 -22.34 5.21 -6.00
C LEU A 197 -23.44 5.68 -6.97
N ASP A 198 -24.60 6.15 -6.48
CA ASP A 198 -25.70 6.61 -7.35
C ASP A 198 -25.24 7.79 -8.24
N GLY A 199 -25.38 7.63 -9.56
CA GLY A 199 -24.95 8.62 -10.56
C GLY A 199 -23.45 8.66 -10.85
N VAL A 200 -22.63 7.77 -10.25
CA VAL A 200 -21.22 7.61 -10.59
C VAL A 200 -21.09 6.73 -11.83
N PRO A 201 -20.49 7.20 -12.94
CA PRO A 201 -20.18 6.34 -14.07
C PRO A 201 -19.15 5.29 -13.66
N GLN A 202 -19.39 4.02 -13.98
CA GLN A 202 -18.48 2.92 -13.61
C GLN A 202 -17.18 2.90 -14.41
N ARG A 203 -17.08 3.74 -15.45
CA ARG A 203 -15.95 3.81 -16.37
C ARG A 203 -15.49 5.25 -16.46
N VAL A 204 -14.18 5.45 -16.33
CA VAL A 204 -13.54 6.69 -16.78
C VAL A 204 -13.43 6.66 -18.31
N GLY A 205 -13.18 7.80 -18.95
CA GLY A 205 -12.99 7.87 -20.40
C GLY A 205 -11.77 8.69 -20.81
N ASP A 206 -11.36 8.58 -22.06
CA ASP A 206 -10.41 9.53 -22.66
C ASP A 206 -11.10 10.84 -23.10
N ALA A 207 -10.34 11.78 -23.68
CA ALA A 207 -10.86 13.07 -24.12
C ALA A 207 -11.88 12.98 -25.28
N GLN A 208 -11.97 11.82 -25.94
CA GLN A 208 -12.93 11.51 -27.00
C GLN A 208 -14.16 10.77 -26.46
N GLY A 209 -14.17 10.42 -25.16
CA GLY A 209 -15.24 9.64 -24.53
C GLY A 209 -15.13 8.14 -24.73
N ASN A 210 -14.00 7.62 -25.24
CA ASN A 210 -13.80 6.18 -25.31
C ASN A 210 -13.65 5.62 -23.88
N PRO A 211 -14.30 4.48 -23.54
CA PRO A 211 -14.30 3.96 -22.19
C PRO A 211 -12.91 3.41 -21.81
N GLY A 212 -12.38 3.89 -20.69
CA GLY A 212 -11.09 3.53 -20.11
C GLY A 212 -11.24 2.57 -18.93
N ASP A 213 -10.53 2.81 -17.85
CA ASP A 213 -10.50 1.92 -16.69
C ASP A 213 -11.83 1.96 -15.88
N MET A 214 -11.98 1.07 -14.89
CA MET A 214 -13.17 1.09 -14.01
C MET A 214 -12.98 2.03 -12.82
N VAL A 215 -14.08 2.62 -12.34
CA VAL A 215 -14.12 3.26 -11.03
C VAL A 215 -14.22 2.15 -9.98
N ASN A 216 -13.12 1.92 -9.24
CA ASN A 216 -12.99 0.83 -8.28
C ASN A 216 -12.87 1.29 -6.82
N PHE A 217 -12.72 2.59 -6.53
CA PHE A 217 -12.76 3.10 -5.16
C PHE A 217 -13.59 4.38 -4.96
N CYS A 218 -14.04 4.57 -3.72
CA CYS A 218 -14.79 5.71 -3.22
C CYS A 218 -14.21 6.14 -1.86
N ILE A 219 -14.04 7.44 -1.64
CA ILE A 219 -13.48 8.00 -0.39
C ILE A 219 -14.41 9.10 0.11
N VAL A 220 -14.75 9.04 1.41
CA VAL A 220 -15.51 10.09 2.10
C VAL A 220 -14.57 10.84 3.04
N GLY A 221 -14.42 12.15 2.82
CA GLY A 221 -13.50 12.99 3.57
C GLY A 221 -13.26 14.36 2.95
N THR A 222 -12.66 15.27 3.70
CA THR A 222 -12.24 16.58 3.16
C THR A 222 -11.10 16.40 2.16
N LYS A 223 -10.91 17.37 1.25
CA LYS A 223 -9.80 17.33 0.29
C LYS A 223 -8.43 17.16 0.99
N ASP A 224 -8.21 17.91 2.05
CA ASP A 224 -6.99 17.86 2.87
C ASP A 224 -6.80 16.49 3.54
N ALA A 225 -7.87 15.85 4.02
CA ALA A 225 -7.81 14.47 4.52
C ALA A 225 -7.42 13.48 3.40
N VAL A 226 -7.96 13.64 2.18
CA VAL A 226 -7.63 12.78 1.02
C VAL A 226 -6.16 12.93 0.62
N GLU A 227 -5.65 14.16 0.47
CA GLU A 227 -4.25 14.42 0.13
C GLU A 227 -3.29 13.87 1.21
N LYS A 228 -3.65 14.02 2.50
CA LYS A 228 -2.89 13.44 3.63
C LYS A 228 -2.95 11.92 3.66
N ALA A 229 -4.10 11.31 3.38
CA ALA A 229 -4.29 9.86 3.39
C ALA A 229 -3.42 9.17 2.33
N PHE A 230 -3.43 9.69 1.08
CA PHE A 230 -2.52 9.19 0.04
C PHE A 230 -1.05 9.33 0.43
N THR A 231 -0.65 10.51 0.93
CA THR A 231 0.72 10.77 1.37
C THR A 231 1.17 9.82 2.49
N ALA A 232 0.33 9.62 3.51
CA ALA A 232 0.60 8.70 4.62
C ALA A 232 0.64 7.23 4.18
N ALA A 233 -0.17 6.86 3.19
CA ALA A 233 -0.17 5.55 2.53
C ALA A 233 0.96 5.38 1.49
N GLY A 234 1.96 6.27 1.46
CA GLY A 234 3.16 6.15 0.62
C GLY A 234 2.94 6.44 -0.86
N TRP A 235 1.82 7.06 -1.23
CA TRP A 235 1.52 7.46 -2.61
C TRP A 235 2.12 8.83 -2.92
N VAL A 236 2.77 8.96 -4.08
CA VAL A 236 3.37 10.20 -4.57
C VAL A 236 2.42 10.85 -5.57
N GLN A 237 2.12 12.14 -5.40
CA GLN A 237 1.31 12.90 -6.34
C GLN A 237 2.07 13.12 -7.66
N VAL A 238 1.41 12.92 -8.80
CA VAL A 238 2.00 12.96 -10.14
C VAL A 238 1.34 14.04 -10.99
N ASP A 239 2.15 14.76 -11.77
CA ASP A 239 1.68 15.79 -12.70
C ASP A 239 0.80 15.24 -13.84
N ARG A 240 -0.21 16.02 -14.21
CA ARG A 240 -1.22 15.68 -15.23
C ARG A 240 -0.75 15.80 -16.69
N THR A 241 0.55 16.02 -16.95
CA THR A 241 1.04 16.55 -18.23
C THR A 241 1.37 15.49 -19.27
N ASN A 242 0.52 15.38 -20.30
CA ASN A 242 0.55 14.30 -21.27
C ASN A 242 1.37 14.56 -22.56
N ASN A 243 2.25 15.56 -22.56
CA ASN A 243 2.96 15.99 -23.77
C ASN A 243 4.09 15.01 -24.11
N ALA A 244 3.96 14.22 -25.18
CA ALA A 244 4.99 13.25 -25.59
C ALA A 244 6.40 13.86 -25.79
N ALA A 245 6.51 15.13 -26.20
CA ALA A 245 7.79 15.85 -26.27
C ALA A 245 8.35 16.19 -24.88
N VAL A 246 7.49 16.51 -23.90
CA VAL A 246 7.89 16.68 -22.50
C VAL A 246 8.27 15.32 -21.92
N LEU A 247 7.50 14.26 -22.16
CA LEU A 247 7.83 12.91 -21.71
C LEU A 247 9.18 12.44 -22.29
N ASN A 248 9.41 12.56 -23.60
CA ASN A 248 10.67 12.16 -24.22
C ASN A 248 11.86 13.02 -23.77
N GLY A 249 11.68 14.35 -23.65
CA GLY A 249 12.70 15.26 -23.12
C GLY A 249 13.03 14.99 -21.64
N LEU A 250 11.99 14.71 -20.86
CA LEU A 250 12.07 14.32 -19.46
C LEU A 250 12.82 12.98 -19.36
N MET A 251 12.39 11.91 -20.05
CA MET A 251 13.08 10.60 -20.08
C MET A 251 14.56 10.72 -20.50
N ALA A 252 14.88 11.53 -21.51
CA ALA A 252 16.27 11.77 -21.93
C ALA A 252 17.11 12.45 -20.81
N THR A 253 16.51 13.36 -20.04
CA THR A 253 17.15 14.09 -18.94
C THR A 253 17.12 13.32 -17.60
N LEU A 254 16.14 12.42 -17.43
CA LEU A 254 15.91 11.54 -16.27
C LEU A 254 16.88 10.37 -16.18
N SER A 255 17.70 10.13 -17.20
CA SER A 255 18.87 9.23 -17.16
C SER A 255 19.89 9.51 -16.03
N LYS A 256 19.62 10.52 -15.17
CA LYS A 256 20.49 11.01 -14.08
C LYS A 256 19.80 11.18 -12.72
N LYS A 257 18.51 10.84 -12.55
CA LYS A 257 17.79 10.94 -11.26
C LYS A 257 16.77 9.81 -11.06
N THR A 258 16.46 9.50 -9.80
CA THR A 258 15.47 8.49 -9.40
C THR A 258 14.07 8.85 -9.91
N TYR A 259 13.33 7.85 -10.39
CA TYR A 259 12.02 8.02 -11.01
C TYR A 259 10.94 7.91 -9.94
N THR A 260 10.11 8.94 -9.75
CA THR A 260 8.89 8.84 -8.92
C THR A 260 7.66 9.53 -9.52
N ALA A 261 7.84 10.32 -10.58
CA ALA A 261 6.77 11.09 -11.22
C ALA A 261 6.86 10.99 -12.76
N VAL A 262 6.67 9.78 -13.29
CA VAL A 262 6.41 9.62 -14.75
C VAL A 262 4.96 10.08 -14.99
N PRO A 263 4.72 11.08 -15.86
CA PRO A 263 3.39 11.65 -16.07
C PRO A 263 2.31 10.63 -16.43
N MET A 264 1.07 10.94 -16.07
CA MET A 264 -0.09 10.09 -16.35
C MET A 264 -1.07 10.76 -17.33
N SER A 265 -1.72 9.92 -18.15
CA SER A 265 -2.78 10.41 -19.02
C SER A 265 -3.94 11.04 -18.27
N THR A 266 -4.41 12.17 -18.81
CA THR A 266 -5.66 12.82 -18.40
C THR A 266 -6.83 11.93 -18.79
N LEU A 267 -7.62 11.52 -17.80
CA LEU A 267 -8.86 10.78 -17.99
C LEU A 267 -10.04 11.62 -17.47
N TYR A 268 -11.22 11.29 -17.95
CA TYR A 268 -12.43 12.08 -17.77
C TYR A 268 -13.49 11.27 -17.03
N LEU A 269 -14.15 11.91 -16.08
CA LEU A 269 -15.34 11.42 -15.39
C LEU A 269 -16.25 12.62 -15.17
N PHE A 270 -17.57 12.43 -15.19
CA PHE A 270 -18.54 13.54 -15.12
C PHE A 270 -18.32 14.64 -16.20
N GLY A 271 -17.74 14.27 -17.35
CA GLY A 271 -17.43 15.21 -18.44
C GLY A 271 -16.23 16.14 -18.19
N ARG A 272 -15.43 15.91 -17.15
CA ARG A 272 -14.30 16.76 -16.74
C ARG A 272 -13.03 15.96 -16.40
N PRO A 273 -11.82 16.56 -16.51
CA PRO A 273 -10.58 15.87 -16.17
C PRO A 273 -10.47 15.59 -14.66
N GLN A 274 -9.53 14.70 -14.27
CA GLN A 274 -9.29 14.34 -12.88
C GLN A 274 -8.73 15.49 -12.02
N ASP A 275 -9.05 15.46 -10.72
CA ASP A 275 -8.60 16.45 -9.75
C ASP A 275 -7.22 16.11 -9.16
N MET A 276 -6.98 14.82 -8.93
CA MET A 276 -5.71 14.34 -8.39
C MET A 276 -5.25 13.09 -9.14
N SER A 277 -3.95 12.83 -9.09
CA SER A 277 -3.33 11.64 -9.67
C SER A 277 -2.14 11.25 -8.82
N TYR A 278 -2.01 9.98 -8.51
CA TYR A 278 -0.96 9.45 -7.64
C TYR A 278 -0.35 8.17 -8.22
N ALA A 279 0.90 7.90 -7.86
CA ALA A 279 1.56 6.62 -8.13
C ALA A 279 2.29 6.11 -6.88
N ARG A 280 2.40 4.79 -6.76
CA ARG A 280 3.21 4.09 -5.75
C ARG A 280 3.94 2.93 -6.43
N GLY A 281 5.23 2.78 -6.15
CA GLY A 281 6.10 1.80 -6.78
C GLY A 281 7.58 2.16 -6.55
N ASP A 282 8.49 1.22 -6.81
CA ASP A 282 9.91 1.43 -6.54
C ASP A 282 10.53 2.47 -7.47
N ALA A 283 11.38 3.34 -6.95
CA ALA A 283 11.88 4.52 -7.69
C ALA A 283 12.84 4.23 -8.87
N ILE A 284 13.02 2.94 -9.19
CA ILE A 284 13.81 2.43 -10.32
C ILE A 284 12.91 1.71 -11.34
N THR A 285 11.85 1.03 -10.91
CA THR A 285 10.95 0.24 -11.77
C THR A 285 9.61 0.92 -12.05
N VAL A 286 9.26 2.01 -11.35
CA VAL A 286 7.97 2.75 -11.50
C VAL A 286 7.65 3.22 -12.93
N ALA A 287 8.65 3.25 -13.82
CA ALA A 287 8.46 3.53 -15.26
C ALA A 287 7.94 2.32 -16.06
N PHE A 288 7.80 1.15 -15.44
CA PHE A 288 7.36 -0.11 -16.04
C PHE A 288 6.32 -0.82 -15.17
N VAL A 289 6.58 -0.92 -13.86
CA VAL A 289 5.70 -1.57 -12.87
C VAL A 289 5.33 -0.57 -11.79
N ARG A 290 4.05 -0.24 -11.65
CA ARG A 290 3.57 0.72 -10.64
C ARG A 290 2.07 0.56 -10.35
N HIS A 291 1.70 0.84 -9.12
CA HIS A 291 0.33 1.18 -8.75
C HIS A 291 0.08 2.63 -9.16
N HIS A 292 -1.01 2.94 -9.85
CA HIS A 292 -1.32 4.30 -10.25
C HIS A 292 -2.82 4.59 -10.27
N LEU A 293 -3.20 5.81 -9.87
CA LEU A 293 -4.60 6.17 -9.71
C LEU A 293 -4.93 7.61 -10.02
N ARG A 294 -6.22 7.84 -10.26
CA ARG A 294 -6.83 9.14 -10.55
C ARG A 294 -8.08 9.31 -9.69
N VAL A 295 -8.29 10.54 -9.21
CA VAL A 295 -9.37 10.87 -8.26
C VAL A 295 -10.21 12.04 -8.78
N TRP A 296 -11.53 11.95 -8.61
CA TRP A 296 -12.51 12.97 -8.95
C TRP A 296 -13.42 13.28 -7.76
N ASP A 297 -13.61 14.56 -7.45
CA ASP A 297 -14.71 15.06 -6.62
C ASP A 297 -16.07 14.76 -7.30
N THR A 298 -17.01 14.15 -6.59
CA THR A 298 -18.36 13.92 -7.14
C THR A 298 -19.27 15.14 -7.02
N GLY A 299 -18.86 16.18 -6.30
CA GLY A 299 -19.70 17.34 -5.93
C GLY A 299 -20.82 17.01 -4.94
N ARG A 300 -20.85 15.77 -4.42
CA ARG A 300 -21.83 15.28 -3.43
C ARG A 300 -21.17 15.14 -2.06
N THR A 301 -22.00 15.03 -1.03
CA THR A 301 -21.56 14.78 0.34
C THR A 301 -22.28 13.58 0.97
N ALA A 302 -21.63 12.93 1.93
CA ALA A 302 -22.19 11.91 2.80
C ALA A 302 -21.82 12.25 4.24
N GLY A 303 -22.81 12.32 5.14
CA GLY A 303 -22.59 12.80 6.52
C GLY A 303 -22.08 14.25 6.60
N GLY A 304 -22.23 15.05 5.55
CA GLY A 304 -21.67 16.40 5.43
C GLY A 304 -20.21 16.46 4.92
N LEU A 305 -19.55 15.31 4.74
CA LEU A 305 -18.20 15.22 4.18
C LEU A 305 -18.24 15.02 2.65
N PRO A 306 -17.33 15.62 1.86
CA PRO A 306 -17.24 15.39 0.42
C PRO A 306 -17.03 13.92 0.05
N VAL A 307 -17.63 13.51 -1.07
CA VAL A 307 -17.48 12.17 -1.64
C VAL A 307 -16.62 12.24 -2.90
N TRP A 308 -15.52 11.50 -2.89
CA TRP A 308 -14.57 11.34 -3.98
C TRP A 308 -14.69 9.94 -4.55
N VAL A 309 -14.44 9.79 -5.85
CA VAL A 309 -14.35 8.48 -6.50
C VAL A 309 -13.08 8.42 -7.34
N GLY A 310 -12.62 7.22 -7.65
CA GLY A 310 -11.45 7.08 -8.49
C GLY A 310 -11.28 5.72 -9.11
N SER A 311 -10.26 5.69 -9.96
CA SER A 311 -9.86 4.55 -10.76
C SER A 311 -8.37 4.32 -10.53
N SER A 312 -8.03 3.10 -10.14
CA SER A 312 -6.69 2.63 -9.84
C SER A 312 -6.36 1.43 -10.70
N THR A 313 -5.18 1.41 -11.29
CA THR A 313 -4.67 0.29 -12.09
C THR A 313 -3.21 0.01 -11.74
N HIS A 314 -2.86 -1.27 -11.71
CA HIS A 314 -1.49 -1.73 -11.56
C HIS A 314 -0.90 -1.94 -12.97
N ASP A 315 0.12 -1.17 -13.32
CA ASP A 315 0.92 -1.41 -14.52
C ASP A 315 1.89 -2.58 -14.21
N GLU A 316 1.91 -3.64 -15.01
CA GLU A 316 2.89 -4.75 -14.88
C GLU A 316 3.97 -4.76 -15.98
N GLY A 317 3.88 -3.83 -16.95
CA GLY A 317 4.89 -3.68 -17.99
C GLY A 317 4.52 -2.66 -19.06
N LEU A 318 5.05 -2.85 -20.26
CA LEU A 318 4.71 -2.04 -21.45
C LEU A 318 4.05 -2.91 -22.52
N GLU A 319 2.95 -2.42 -23.09
CA GLU A 319 2.27 -2.99 -24.25
C GLU A 319 2.26 -2.01 -25.42
N LYS A 320 1.66 -2.45 -26.52
CA LYS A 320 1.45 -1.65 -27.72
C LYS A 320 0.02 -1.11 -27.73
N ASP A 321 -0.15 0.22 -27.75
CA ASP A 321 -1.46 0.86 -27.80
C ASP A 321 -2.18 0.49 -29.11
N GLN A 322 -3.33 -0.19 -29.00
CA GLN A 322 -4.06 -0.72 -30.15
C GLN A 322 -4.70 0.37 -31.02
N ARG A 323 -4.83 1.62 -30.51
CA ARG A 323 -5.42 2.75 -31.25
C ARG A 323 -4.44 3.43 -32.18
N ASN A 324 -3.19 3.61 -31.73
CA ASN A 324 -2.20 4.48 -32.38
C ASN A 324 -0.87 3.78 -32.69
N ASN A 325 -0.73 2.49 -32.34
CA ASN A 325 0.45 1.67 -32.61
C ASN A 325 1.73 2.14 -31.86
N GLY A 326 1.57 3.03 -30.87
CA GLY A 326 2.61 3.48 -29.95
C GLY A 326 2.82 2.54 -28.75
N ILE A 327 3.57 2.99 -27.75
CA ILE A 327 3.85 2.25 -26.52
C ILE A 327 3.02 2.84 -25.38
N THR A 328 2.38 1.97 -24.60
CA THR A 328 1.61 2.29 -23.38
C THR A 328 1.96 1.26 -22.29
N HIS A 329 1.46 1.45 -21.08
CA HIS A 329 1.61 0.44 -20.02
C HIS A 329 0.63 -0.72 -20.22
N HIS A 330 1.09 -1.94 -19.90
CA HIS A 330 0.21 -3.11 -19.76
C HIS A 330 -0.38 -3.10 -18.36
N ILE A 331 -1.71 -3.05 -18.27
CA ILE A 331 -2.45 -3.04 -17.01
C ILE A 331 -2.75 -4.49 -16.61
N ASP A 332 -2.45 -4.84 -15.36
CA ASP A 332 -2.83 -6.11 -14.74
C ASP A 332 -4.34 -6.33 -14.88
N PRO A 333 -4.80 -7.45 -15.49
CA PRO A 333 -6.22 -7.72 -15.69
C PRO A 333 -6.99 -7.97 -14.38
N GLU A 334 -6.32 -8.20 -13.25
CA GLU A 334 -6.92 -8.44 -11.93
C GLU A 334 -7.04 -7.13 -11.12
N VAL A 335 -7.78 -6.15 -11.66
CA VAL A 335 -7.97 -4.79 -11.10
C VAL A 335 -8.53 -4.73 -9.66
N ASP A 336 -9.11 -5.83 -9.18
CA ASP A 336 -9.53 -5.98 -7.78
C ASP A 336 -8.34 -6.03 -6.81
N LYS A 337 -7.19 -6.61 -7.22
CA LYS A 337 -5.97 -6.62 -6.40
C LYS A 337 -5.47 -5.21 -6.14
N GLU A 338 -5.54 -4.36 -7.16
CA GLU A 338 -5.13 -2.96 -7.08
C GLU A 338 -6.10 -2.14 -6.20
N ARG A 339 -7.41 -2.37 -6.33
CA ARG A 339 -8.41 -1.81 -5.42
C ARG A 339 -8.12 -2.16 -3.96
N ASP A 340 -7.83 -3.43 -3.71
CA ASP A 340 -7.59 -3.96 -2.36
C ASP A 340 -6.20 -3.51 -1.84
N PHE A 341 -5.24 -3.24 -2.74
CA PHE A 341 -3.97 -2.59 -2.42
C PHE A 341 -4.15 -1.15 -1.92
N ILE A 342 -5.05 -0.36 -2.53
CA ILE A 342 -5.38 0.98 -1.98
C ILE A 342 -5.93 0.85 -0.56
N GLN A 343 -6.95 0.01 -0.36
CA GLN A 343 -7.60 -0.14 0.93
C GLN A 343 -6.61 -0.60 2.01
N SER A 344 -5.79 -1.61 1.71
CA SER A 344 -4.79 -2.12 2.64
C SER A 344 -3.66 -1.12 2.89
N SER A 345 -3.29 -0.28 1.91
CA SER A 345 -2.31 0.79 2.12
C SER A 345 -2.82 1.89 3.05
N PHE A 346 -4.10 2.27 2.93
CA PHE A 346 -4.76 3.24 3.81
C PHE A 346 -4.98 2.65 5.22
N ALA A 347 -5.34 1.37 5.30
CA ALA A 347 -5.48 0.66 6.57
C ALA A 347 -4.14 0.53 7.31
N ALA A 348 -3.05 0.21 6.61
CA ALA A 348 -1.69 0.14 7.17
C ALA A 348 -1.14 1.52 7.57
N ALA A 349 -1.54 2.58 6.86
CA ALA A 349 -1.20 3.96 7.20
C ALA A 349 -2.01 4.52 8.39
N GLY A 350 -3.05 3.81 8.86
CA GLY A 350 -3.89 4.25 9.98
C GLY A 350 -4.64 5.56 9.68
N VAL A 351 -5.24 5.66 8.49
CA VAL A 351 -5.98 6.86 8.03
C VAL A 351 -7.49 6.63 7.85
N LEU A 352 -8.02 5.49 8.29
CA LEU A 352 -9.39 5.04 8.07
C LEU A 352 -10.19 4.96 9.37
N ASP A 353 -11.33 5.64 9.44
CA ASP A 353 -12.35 5.40 10.49
C ASP A 353 -13.11 4.09 10.21
N ALA A 354 -13.39 3.80 8.93
CA ALA A 354 -14.06 2.58 8.49
C ALA A 354 -13.80 2.30 7.00
N ALA A 355 -14.02 1.04 6.57
CA ALA A 355 -14.02 0.65 5.16
C ALA A 355 -15.09 -0.42 4.89
N ALA A 356 -15.58 -0.50 3.65
CA ALA A 356 -16.53 -1.51 3.19
C ALA A 356 -16.40 -1.73 1.67
N TYR A 357 -16.73 -2.93 1.18
CA TYR A 357 -17.07 -3.11 -0.22
C TYR A 357 -18.54 -2.71 -0.45
N ILE A 358 -18.79 -2.03 -1.57
CA ILE A 358 -20.13 -1.70 -2.04
C ILE A 358 -20.29 -2.28 -3.44
N THR A 359 -21.24 -3.20 -3.61
CA THR A 359 -21.59 -3.71 -4.93
C THR A 359 -22.57 -2.73 -5.59
N PRO A 360 -22.28 -2.18 -6.78
CA PRO A 360 -23.25 -1.40 -7.56
C PRO A 360 -24.53 -2.19 -7.86
N LYS A 361 -25.60 -1.49 -8.27
CA LYS A 361 -26.85 -2.13 -8.70
C LYS A 361 -26.72 -2.90 -10.03
N ASP A 362 -25.73 -2.54 -10.84
CA ASP A 362 -25.41 -3.13 -12.14
C ASP A 362 -23.89 -3.34 -12.20
N PRO A 363 -23.33 -4.35 -11.50
CA PRO A 363 -21.88 -4.49 -11.32
C PRO A 363 -21.13 -4.77 -12.63
N LEU A 364 -19.99 -4.09 -12.82
CA LEU A 364 -19.12 -4.30 -13.98
C LEU A 364 -18.12 -5.43 -13.70
N HIS A 365 -18.24 -6.54 -14.44
CA HIS A 365 -17.39 -7.72 -14.25
C HIS A 365 -16.26 -7.91 -15.26
N GLU A 366 -16.44 -7.46 -16.51
CA GLU A 366 -15.42 -7.58 -17.55
C GLU A 366 -15.49 -6.37 -18.48
N ALA A 367 -14.33 -5.86 -18.91
CA ALA A 367 -14.27 -4.76 -19.88
C ALA A 367 -12.89 -4.65 -20.56
N LYS A 368 -12.82 -3.79 -21.58
CA LYS A 368 -11.57 -3.36 -22.21
C LYS A 368 -11.21 -1.94 -21.83
N THR A 369 -9.94 -1.68 -21.51
CA THR A 369 -9.37 -0.34 -21.31
C THR A 369 -9.37 0.47 -22.62
N ALA A 370 -9.07 1.76 -22.54
CA ALA A 370 -9.00 2.63 -23.71
C ALA A 370 -7.86 2.24 -24.68
N THR A 371 -6.83 1.51 -24.22
CA THR A 371 -5.73 0.99 -25.06
C THR A 371 -6.04 -0.39 -25.67
N GLY A 372 -7.13 -1.03 -25.24
CA GLY A 372 -7.64 -2.30 -25.75
C GLY A 372 -7.28 -3.54 -24.94
N GLY A 373 -6.55 -3.40 -23.82
CA GLY A 373 -6.33 -4.48 -22.85
C GLY A 373 -7.61 -4.86 -22.12
N THR A 374 -7.75 -6.10 -21.67
CA THR A 374 -8.94 -6.61 -20.95
C THR A 374 -8.72 -6.67 -19.45
N PHE A 375 -9.75 -6.40 -18.63
CA PHE A 375 -9.73 -6.58 -17.18
C PHE A 375 -10.98 -7.30 -16.67
N ASN A 376 -10.87 -7.91 -15.49
CA ASN A 376 -11.93 -8.66 -14.80
C ASN A 376 -12.10 -8.14 -13.36
N SER A 377 -13.34 -8.15 -12.84
CA SER A 377 -13.65 -7.71 -11.47
C SER A 377 -14.82 -8.49 -10.86
N ASP A 378 -14.81 -8.65 -9.53
CA ASP A 378 -15.94 -9.06 -8.69
C ASP A 378 -17.11 -8.04 -8.72
N GLY A 379 -16.90 -6.87 -9.32
CA GLY A 379 -17.85 -5.77 -9.49
C GLY A 379 -17.93 -4.80 -8.31
N ASN A 380 -17.19 -5.02 -7.23
CA ASN A 380 -17.22 -4.20 -6.02
C ASN A 380 -16.40 -2.91 -6.16
N VAL A 381 -16.92 -1.83 -5.57
CA VAL A 381 -16.16 -0.61 -5.30
C VAL A 381 -15.78 -0.60 -3.83
N VAL A 382 -14.50 -0.36 -3.50
CA VAL A 382 -14.10 -0.20 -2.10
C VAL A 382 -14.40 1.22 -1.63
N ALA A 383 -15.19 1.34 -0.56
CA ALA A 383 -15.55 2.59 0.07
C ALA A 383 -14.76 2.77 1.37
N MET A 384 -14.20 3.97 1.57
CA MET A 384 -13.35 4.31 2.71
C MET A 384 -13.80 5.62 3.34
N VAL A 385 -13.91 5.68 4.67
CA VAL A 385 -14.13 6.91 5.42
C VAL A 385 -12.82 7.28 6.12
N LEU A 386 -12.33 8.50 5.88
CA LEU A 386 -11.08 8.99 6.45
C LEU A 386 -11.27 9.58 7.84
N HIS A 387 -10.24 9.47 8.68
CA HIS A 387 -10.15 10.25 9.93
C HIS A 387 -10.29 11.76 9.64
N HIS A 388 -11.01 12.47 10.50
CA HIS A 388 -11.37 13.88 10.35
C HIS A 388 -11.33 14.66 11.68
#